data_AF-A0A182U385-F1
#
_entry.id   AF-A0A182U385-F1
#
_cell.length_a   1.000
_cell.length_b   1.000
_cell.length_c   1.000
_cell.angle_alpha   90.00
_cell.angle_beta   90.00
_cell.angle_gamma   90.00
#
_symmetry.space_group_name_H-M   'P 1'
#
loop_
_entity.id
_entity.type
_entity.pdbx_description
1 polymer ?
#
loop_
_entity_poly.entity_id
_entity_poly.type
_entity_poly.pdbx_seq_one_letter_code
_entity_poly.pdbx_strand_id
1 'polypeptide(L)'
;MAKSASFLFEVRPLSASVKAKPVRSVKSASAAMRPVPAFSIESLQKNTYVMGPPKAQKQRYMIQPKATSFRMYYERGDLPIKMEYLTGGDKIAWTVDIDKLDYGLYLPLFFDGLSETRHPYKTYARQGVQDLLSHGGDKIYPVIPQLIIPIKNALNTRNVEVMCVTLKIIQQLVMSSDLIGPALVPFYRQLLPMFNAYKVKNSK
;
A
#
# COMPACT_ATOMS: atom_id res chain seq x y z
N MET A 1 67.74 74.74 54.59
CA MET A 1 66.73 75.04 53.55
C MET A 1 67.03 74.15 52.34
N ALA A 2 66.14 73.40 51.71
CA ALA A 2 64.75 73.10 51.97
C ALA A 2 64.35 71.84 51.15
N LYS A 3 63.62 70.95 51.82
CA LYS A 3 62.45 70.19 51.31
C LYS A 3 62.69 68.89 50.51
N SER A 4 62.40 67.82 51.24
CA SER A 4 62.14 66.43 50.82
C SER A 4 60.87 66.34 49.98
N ALA A 5 60.96 65.57 48.88
CA ALA A 5 59.90 65.36 47.91
C ALA A 5 58.88 64.33 48.39
N SER A 6 57.60 64.75 48.47
CA SER A 6 56.45 63.89 48.71
C SER A 6 55.76 63.62 47.37
N PHE A 7 55.76 62.36 46.92
CA PHE A 7 55.06 61.92 45.73
C PHE A 7 53.55 61.88 45.99
N LEU A 8 52.79 62.74 45.32
CA LEU A 8 51.34 62.67 45.16
C LEU A 8 51.02 61.73 43.98
N PHE A 9 50.31 60.64 44.24
CA PHE A 9 49.78 59.75 43.22
C PHE A 9 48.34 60.17 42.92
N GLU A 10 48.17 61.00 41.90
CA GLU A 10 46.85 61.42 41.42
C GLU A 10 46.45 60.63 40.16
N VAL A 11 45.27 60.05 40.23
CA VAL A 11 44.70 59.11 39.26
C VAL A 11 44.24 59.88 38.02
N ARG A 12 44.70 59.50 36.83
CA ARG A 12 44.13 59.93 35.54
C ARG A 12 43.50 58.76 34.78
N PRO A 13 42.32 58.94 34.17
CA PRO A 13 41.60 57.86 33.49
C PRO A 13 42.12 57.68 32.05
N LEU A 14 42.24 56.44 31.59
CA LEU A 14 42.42 56.13 30.17
C LEU A 14 41.07 55.68 29.58
N SER A 15 40.39 56.59 28.89
CA SER A 15 39.39 56.21 27.88
C SER A 15 40.05 56.20 26.50
N ALA A 16 40.21 55.03 25.90
CA ALA A 16 40.51 54.90 24.48
C ALA A 16 39.76 53.69 23.93
N SER A 17 38.68 53.97 23.20
CA SER A 17 37.87 52.99 22.47
C SER A 17 38.68 52.41 21.30
N VAL A 18 39.27 51.23 21.48
CA VAL A 18 39.85 50.44 20.38
C VAL A 18 38.70 49.77 19.61
N LYS A 19 38.37 50.29 18.43
CA LYS A 19 37.49 49.60 17.47
C LYS A 19 38.19 48.31 17.01
N ALA A 20 37.70 47.17 17.45
CA ALA A 20 38.09 45.86 16.92
C ALA A 20 37.70 45.78 15.43
N LYS A 21 38.69 45.60 14.55
CA LYS A 21 38.43 45.21 13.15
C LYS A 21 37.83 43.80 13.16
N PRO A 22 36.75 43.52 12.41
CA PRO A 22 36.25 42.16 12.32
C PRO A 22 37.29 41.30 11.60
N VAL A 23 37.84 40.32 12.32
CA VAL A 23 38.63 39.23 11.73
C VAL A 23 37.71 38.54 10.73
N ARG A 24 38.02 38.68 9.43
CA ARG A 24 37.34 37.93 8.36
C ARG A 24 37.67 36.45 8.58
N SER A 25 36.78 35.75 9.27
CA SER A 25 36.77 34.28 9.28
C SER A 25 36.61 33.83 7.84
N VAL A 26 37.71 33.42 7.21
CA VAL A 26 37.67 32.70 5.94
C VAL A 26 37.07 31.33 6.25
N LYS A 27 35.74 31.25 6.26
CA LYS A 27 35.05 29.96 6.12
C LYS A 27 35.39 29.51 4.71
N SER A 28 36.31 28.57 4.55
CA SER A 28 36.47 27.84 3.30
C SER A 28 35.13 27.16 3.03
N ALA A 29 34.31 27.76 2.17
CA ALA A 29 33.15 27.10 1.63
C ALA A 29 33.65 25.85 0.91
N SER A 30 33.45 24.67 1.49
CA SER A 30 33.58 23.42 0.75
C SER A 30 32.66 23.54 -0.46
N ALA A 31 33.23 23.63 -1.66
CA ALA A 31 32.47 23.78 -2.89
C ALA A 31 31.40 22.68 -2.91
N ALA A 32 30.12 23.08 -2.97
CA ALA A 32 29.01 22.14 -2.98
C ALA A 32 29.22 21.17 -4.15
N MET A 33 29.26 19.86 -3.87
CA MET A 33 29.47 18.86 -4.90
C MET A 33 28.29 18.86 -5.87
N ARG A 34 28.57 18.85 -7.18
CA ARG A 34 27.55 18.86 -8.23
C ARG A 34 26.92 17.46 -8.39
N PRO A 35 25.58 17.34 -8.40
CA PRO A 35 24.90 16.09 -8.74
C PRO A 35 25.10 15.76 -10.21
N VAL A 36 25.48 14.52 -10.51
CA VAL A 36 25.64 14.01 -11.89
C VAL A 36 24.90 12.68 -12.06
N PRO A 37 24.40 12.37 -13.27
CA PRO A 37 23.79 11.08 -13.54
C PRO A 37 24.80 9.94 -13.40
N ALA A 38 24.32 8.77 -12.96
CA ALA A 38 25.12 7.56 -12.91
C ALA A 38 25.63 7.18 -14.30
N PHE A 39 26.83 6.59 -14.37
CA PHE A 39 27.48 6.15 -15.61
C PHE A 39 27.79 7.27 -16.64
N SER A 40 27.78 8.54 -16.22
CA SER A 40 28.25 9.66 -17.05
C SER A 40 29.74 9.93 -16.84
N ILE A 41 30.43 10.44 -17.87
CA ILE A 41 31.84 10.89 -17.79
C ILE A 41 32.01 11.98 -16.71
N GLU A 42 30.96 12.75 -16.45
CA GLU A 42 30.93 13.77 -15.39
C GLU A 42 31.13 13.18 -13.98
N SER A 43 30.86 11.90 -13.77
CA SER A 43 31.10 11.21 -12.49
C SER A 43 32.58 11.04 -12.14
N LEU A 44 33.48 11.14 -13.13
CA LEU A 44 34.92 11.08 -12.94
C LEU A 44 35.54 12.45 -12.57
N GLN A 45 34.75 13.52 -12.62
CA GLN A 45 35.22 14.88 -12.37
C GLN A 45 35.38 15.14 -10.86
N LYS A 46 36.24 16.09 -10.49
CA LYS A 46 36.40 16.51 -9.09
C LYS A 46 35.16 17.30 -8.66
N ASN A 47 34.79 17.21 -7.37
CA ASN A 47 33.62 17.89 -6.80
C ASN A 47 32.26 17.47 -7.40
N THR A 48 32.10 16.21 -7.78
CA THR A 48 30.82 15.64 -8.24
C THR A 48 30.40 14.46 -7.38
N TYR A 49 29.09 14.27 -7.18
CA TYR A 49 28.54 13.05 -6.60
C TYR A 49 27.48 12.44 -7.52
N VAL A 50 27.46 11.11 -7.59
CA VAL A 50 26.51 10.37 -8.44
C VAL A 50 25.13 10.36 -7.78
N MET A 51 24.11 10.80 -8.52
CA MET A 51 22.74 10.64 -8.08
C MET A 51 22.40 9.15 -7.99
N GLY A 52 21.81 8.75 -6.86
CA GLY A 52 21.27 7.39 -6.71
C GLY A 52 20.22 7.10 -7.79
N PRO A 53 19.94 5.82 -8.08
CA PRO A 53 18.93 5.46 -9.05
C PRO A 53 17.60 6.13 -8.72
N PRO A 54 16.80 6.54 -9.73
CA PRO A 54 15.47 7.06 -9.47
C PRO A 54 14.74 6.09 -8.56
N LYS A 55 14.15 6.60 -7.47
CA LYS A 55 13.34 5.76 -6.59
C LYS A 55 12.32 5.07 -7.46
N ALA A 56 12.36 3.73 -7.51
CA ALA A 56 11.39 2.94 -8.26
C ALA A 56 10.01 3.51 -7.97
N GLN A 57 9.25 3.82 -9.01
CA GLN A 57 7.94 4.42 -8.87
C GLN A 57 7.14 3.46 -7.99
N LYS A 58 6.96 3.83 -6.71
CA LYS A 58 5.97 3.18 -5.85
C LYS A 58 4.69 3.39 -6.63
N GLN A 59 4.18 2.35 -7.29
CA GLN A 59 2.86 2.41 -7.92
C GLN A 59 1.98 2.94 -6.81
N ARG A 60 1.54 4.20 -6.96
CA ARG A 60 0.61 4.82 -6.04
C ARG A 60 -0.51 3.80 -5.93
N TYR A 61 -0.93 3.51 -4.70
CA TYR A 61 -2.16 2.76 -4.48
C TYR A 61 -3.15 3.25 -5.55
N MET A 62 -3.76 2.35 -6.31
CA MET A 62 -4.90 2.79 -7.12
C MET A 62 -5.93 3.22 -6.09
N ILE A 63 -5.92 4.52 -5.75
CA ILE A 63 -6.64 5.07 -4.60
C ILE A 63 -8.14 4.83 -4.76
N GLN A 64 -8.61 4.53 -5.97
CA GLN A 64 -9.89 3.89 -6.21
C GLN A 64 -9.70 2.85 -7.33
N PRO A 65 -10.03 1.57 -7.10
CA PRO A 65 -10.32 0.65 -8.20
C PRO A 65 -11.41 1.28 -9.08
N LYS A 66 -11.38 1.00 -10.38
CA LYS A 66 -12.55 1.22 -11.25
C LYS A 66 -13.76 0.58 -10.56
N ALA A 67 -14.93 1.24 -10.60
CA ALA A 67 -16.15 0.69 -10.00
C ALA A 67 -16.30 -0.78 -10.42
N THR A 68 -16.37 -1.68 -9.45
CA THR A 68 -16.46 -3.12 -9.72
C THR A 68 -17.78 -3.42 -10.39
N SER A 69 -17.79 -4.51 -11.16
CA SER A 69 -19.03 -5.05 -11.71
C SER A 69 -20.01 -5.36 -10.58
N PHE A 70 -19.50 -5.85 -9.45
CA PHE A 70 -20.27 -6.08 -8.23
C PHE A 70 -21.02 -4.83 -7.77
N ARG A 71 -20.33 -3.70 -7.66
CA ARG A 71 -20.95 -2.44 -7.24
C ARG A 71 -22.06 -1.99 -8.19
N MET A 72 -21.86 -2.15 -9.49
CA MET A 72 -22.90 -1.82 -10.47
C MET A 72 -24.15 -2.70 -10.31
N TYR A 73 -23.98 -4.01 -10.11
CA TYR A 73 -25.11 -4.92 -9.88
C TYR A 73 -25.82 -4.66 -8.56
N TYR A 74 -25.07 -4.28 -7.52
CA TYR A 74 -25.64 -3.88 -6.24
C TYR A 74 -26.49 -2.62 -6.37
N GLU A 75 -25.94 -1.57 -7.00
CA GLU A 75 -26.67 -0.29 -7.17
C GLU A 75 -27.89 -0.43 -8.08
N ARG A 76 -27.85 -1.37 -9.03
CA ARG A 76 -29.01 -1.69 -9.89
C ARG A 76 -30.09 -2.50 -9.17
N GLY A 77 -29.75 -3.22 -8.09
CA GLY A 77 -30.67 -4.09 -7.36
C GLY A 77 -30.83 -5.48 -7.94
N ASP A 78 -29.88 -5.93 -8.78
CA ASP A 78 -29.95 -7.21 -9.50
C ASP A 78 -29.30 -8.37 -8.75
N LEU A 79 -28.69 -8.10 -7.60
CA LEU A 79 -28.07 -9.15 -6.80
C LEU A 79 -29.14 -9.97 -6.06
N PRO A 80 -29.01 -11.30 -6.01
CA PRO A 80 -29.93 -12.20 -5.32
C PRO A 80 -29.71 -12.20 -3.79
N ILE A 81 -29.47 -11.02 -3.20
CA ILE A 81 -29.14 -10.84 -1.79
C ILE A 81 -29.95 -9.68 -1.19
N LYS A 82 -30.30 -9.81 0.08
CA LYS A 82 -30.99 -8.79 0.88
C LYS A 82 -30.28 -8.58 2.21
N MET A 83 -30.44 -7.38 2.77
CA MET A 83 -29.99 -7.07 4.13
C MET A 83 -30.88 -7.79 5.13
N GLU A 84 -30.29 -8.55 6.03
CA GLU A 84 -31.01 -9.11 7.17
C GLU A 84 -30.73 -8.28 8.42
N TYR A 85 -31.76 -7.61 8.94
CA TYR A 85 -31.66 -6.79 10.16
C TYR A 85 -31.89 -7.65 11.41
N LEU A 86 -31.09 -8.69 11.60
CA LEU A 86 -31.09 -9.44 12.86
C LEU A 86 -30.19 -8.71 13.88
N THR A 87 -30.54 -8.82 15.16
CA THR A 87 -29.83 -8.21 16.30
C THR A 87 -28.35 -8.69 16.44
N GLY A 88 -27.90 -9.61 15.60
CA GLY A 88 -26.55 -10.19 15.57
C GLY A 88 -25.58 -9.64 14.52
N GLY A 89 -25.94 -8.58 13.77
CA GLY A 89 -25.05 -7.87 12.84
C GLY A 89 -25.41 -7.99 11.36
N ASP A 90 -24.54 -7.45 10.50
CA ASP A 90 -24.73 -7.38 9.03
C ASP A 90 -24.59 -8.76 8.38
N LYS A 91 -25.66 -9.56 8.39
CA LYS A 91 -25.77 -10.79 7.60
C LYS A 91 -26.50 -10.54 6.28
N ILE A 92 -26.11 -11.29 5.25
CA ILE A 92 -26.84 -11.31 3.98
C ILE A 92 -27.82 -12.48 4.00
N ALA A 93 -29.03 -12.23 3.52
CA ALA A 93 -30.01 -13.27 3.23
C ALA A 93 -30.12 -13.43 1.71
N TRP A 94 -30.04 -14.66 1.23
CA TRP A 94 -30.21 -14.97 -0.18
C TRP A 94 -31.69 -14.98 -0.55
N THR A 95 -32.05 -14.33 -1.66
CA THR A 95 -33.43 -14.32 -2.16
C THR A 95 -33.78 -15.58 -2.95
N VAL A 96 -32.75 -16.28 -3.44
CA VAL A 96 -32.83 -17.50 -4.23
C VAL A 96 -31.94 -18.54 -3.56
N ASP A 97 -32.37 -19.79 -3.56
CA ASP A 97 -31.56 -20.90 -3.05
C ASP A 97 -30.18 -20.93 -3.73
N ILE A 98 -29.12 -20.98 -2.93
CA ILE A 98 -27.73 -21.00 -3.42
C ILE A 98 -27.50 -22.17 -4.39
N ASP A 99 -28.21 -23.27 -4.20
CA ASP A 99 -28.09 -24.45 -5.05
C ASP A 99 -28.58 -24.23 -6.48
N LYS A 100 -29.56 -23.35 -6.67
CA LYS A 100 -30.18 -23.05 -7.97
C LYS A 100 -29.53 -21.87 -8.69
N LEU A 101 -28.55 -21.24 -8.06
CA LEU A 101 -27.88 -20.06 -8.60
C LEU A 101 -26.92 -20.43 -9.74
N ASP A 102 -26.80 -19.55 -10.74
CA ASP A 102 -25.82 -19.69 -11.82
C ASP A 102 -24.42 -19.25 -11.34
N TYR A 103 -23.57 -20.22 -11.04
CA TYR A 103 -22.21 -19.98 -10.56
C TYR A 103 -21.33 -19.31 -11.62
N GLY A 104 -21.62 -19.49 -12.92
CA GLY A 104 -20.86 -18.86 -13.99
C GLY A 104 -21.03 -17.34 -14.02
N LEU A 105 -22.21 -16.83 -13.63
CA LEU A 105 -22.48 -15.40 -13.53
C LEU A 105 -22.09 -14.85 -12.15
N TYR A 106 -22.60 -15.46 -11.08
CA TYR A 106 -22.55 -14.86 -9.76
C TYR A 106 -21.20 -15.04 -9.08
N LEU A 107 -20.54 -16.20 -9.20
CA LEU A 107 -19.28 -16.42 -8.49
C LEU A 107 -18.18 -15.43 -8.95
N PRO A 108 -17.92 -15.22 -10.26
CA PRO A 108 -16.96 -14.21 -10.71
C PRO A 108 -17.37 -12.79 -10.32
N LEU A 109 -18.68 -12.48 -10.33
CA LEU A 109 -19.21 -11.19 -9.94
C LEU A 109 -18.91 -10.87 -8.45
N PHE A 110 -19.16 -11.83 -7.55
CA PHE A 110 -18.83 -11.68 -6.13
C PHE A 110 -17.31 -11.63 -5.89
N PHE A 111 -16.52 -12.40 -6.65
CA PHE A 111 -15.06 -12.33 -6.59
C PHE A 111 -14.50 -10.97 -7.04
N ASP A 112 -15.11 -10.31 -8.03
CA ASP A 112 -14.74 -8.94 -8.44
C ASP A 112 -14.97 -7.93 -7.31
N GLY A 113 -16.04 -8.14 -6.54
CA GLY A 113 -16.38 -7.37 -5.35
C GLY A 113 -15.38 -7.49 -4.19
N LEU A 114 -14.43 -8.45 -4.21
CA LEU A 114 -13.40 -8.56 -3.16
C LEU A 114 -12.48 -7.35 -3.11
N SER A 115 -12.35 -6.64 -4.23
CA SER A 115 -11.58 -5.39 -4.31
C SER A 115 -12.28 -4.19 -3.66
N GLU A 116 -13.55 -4.31 -3.26
CA GLU A 116 -14.31 -3.26 -2.60
C GLU A 116 -13.84 -3.03 -1.16
N THR A 117 -13.74 -1.75 -0.81
CA THR A 117 -13.27 -1.29 0.52
C THR A 117 -14.34 -0.53 1.30
N ARG A 118 -15.42 -0.10 0.63
CA ARG A 118 -16.49 0.70 1.23
C ARG A 118 -17.63 -0.18 1.72
N HIS A 119 -18.18 0.15 2.88
CA HIS A 119 -19.46 -0.39 3.33
C HIS A 119 -20.60 0.29 2.55
N PRO A 120 -21.67 -0.42 2.13
CA PRO A 120 -21.99 -1.83 2.42
C PRO A 120 -21.27 -2.85 1.52
N TYR A 121 -20.81 -2.47 0.33
CA TYR A 121 -20.33 -3.39 -0.71
C TYR A 121 -19.31 -4.42 -0.22
N LYS A 122 -18.33 -4.00 0.59
CA LYS A 122 -17.28 -4.87 1.13
C LYS A 122 -17.86 -6.05 1.94
N THR A 123 -18.91 -5.82 2.72
CA THR A 123 -19.46 -6.83 3.63
C THR A 123 -20.23 -7.87 2.81
N TYR A 124 -21.04 -7.39 1.86
CA TYR A 124 -21.87 -8.23 1.01
C TYR A 124 -21.04 -9.07 0.04
N ALA A 125 -20.00 -8.49 -0.56
CA ALA A 125 -19.11 -9.22 -1.46
C ALA A 125 -18.39 -10.35 -0.70
N ARG A 126 -17.82 -10.05 0.48
CA ARG A 126 -17.06 -11.02 1.28
C ARG A 126 -17.93 -12.16 1.79
N GLN A 127 -19.09 -11.85 2.36
CA GLN A 127 -20.02 -12.87 2.85
C GLN A 127 -20.57 -13.70 1.69
N GLY A 128 -20.93 -13.06 0.58
CA GLY A 128 -21.45 -13.76 -0.60
C GLY A 128 -20.47 -14.76 -1.19
N VAL A 129 -19.18 -14.41 -1.29
CA VAL A 129 -18.16 -15.38 -1.73
C VAL A 129 -18.04 -16.54 -0.75
N GLN A 130 -18.05 -16.29 0.57
CA GLN A 130 -17.94 -17.36 1.56
C GLN A 130 -19.11 -18.34 1.49
N ASP A 131 -20.34 -17.83 1.34
CA ASP A 131 -21.54 -18.65 1.23
C ASP A 131 -21.52 -19.47 -0.07
N LEU A 132 -21.19 -18.84 -1.20
CA LEU A 132 -21.10 -19.53 -2.50
C LEU A 132 -20.02 -20.63 -2.50
N LEU A 133 -18.87 -20.39 -1.88
CA LEU A 133 -17.82 -21.42 -1.79
C LEU A 133 -18.17 -22.58 -0.84
N SER A 134 -19.01 -22.31 0.18
CA SER A 134 -19.42 -23.33 1.15
C SER A 134 -20.54 -24.24 0.61
N HIS A 135 -21.41 -23.71 -0.25
CA HIS A 135 -22.56 -24.43 -0.82
C HIS A 135 -22.40 -24.75 -2.32
N GLY A 136 -21.27 -24.40 -2.94
CA GLY A 136 -21.10 -24.53 -4.38
C GLY A 136 -20.78 -25.94 -4.89
N GLY A 137 -20.08 -26.75 -4.09
CA GLY A 137 -19.67 -28.11 -4.49
C GLY A 137 -19.04 -28.15 -5.89
N ASP A 138 -19.53 -29.06 -6.74
CA ASP A 138 -19.00 -29.30 -8.08
C ASP A 138 -19.23 -28.16 -9.08
N LYS A 139 -20.12 -27.20 -8.77
CA LYS A 139 -20.40 -26.04 -9.63
C LYS A 139 -19.25 -25.03 -9.65
N ILE A 140 -18.32 -25.11 -8.70
CA ILE A 140 -17.19 -24.18 -8.58
C ILE A 140 -16.10 -24.50 -9.63
N TYR A 141 -15.82 -25.78 -9.85
CA TYR A 141 -14.78 -26.26 -10.75
C TYR A 141 -14.81 -25.64 -12.17
N PRO A 142 -15.95 -25.63 -12.90
CA PRO A 142 -16.00 -25.06 -14.26
C PRO A 142 -15.76 -23.53 -14.30
N VAL A 143 -15.87 -22.84 -13.17
CA VAL A 143 -15.77 -21.38 -13.09
C VAL A 143 -14.35 -20.90 -12.79
N ILE A 144 -13.44 -21.79 -12.38
CA ILE A 144 -12.06 -21.45 -11.97
C ILE A 144 -11.34 -20.50 -12.94
N PRO A 145 -11.34 -20.70 -14.28
CA PRO A 145 -10.65 -19.80 -15.20
C PRO A 145 -11.16 -18.36 -15.14
N GLN A 146 -12.44 -18.15 -14.82
CA GLN A 146 -13.06 -16.84 -14.73
C GLN A 146 -12.69 -16.10 -13.43
N LEU A 147 -12.31 -16.83 -12.38
CA LEU A 147 -11.95 -16.24 -11.08
C LEU A 147 -10.54 -15.64 -11.06
N ILE A 148 -9.68 -16.04 -12.00
CA ILE A 148 -8.25 -15.67 -11.99
C ILE A 148 -8.05 -14.16 -12.10
N ILE A 149 -8.80 -13.49 -12.98
CA ILE A 149 -8.68 -12.04 -13.19
C ILE A 149 -9.19 -11.26 -11.95
N PRO A 150 -10.40 -11.53 -11.42
CA PRO A 150 -10.86 -10.94 -10.16
C PRO A 150 -9.88 -11.11 -8.99
N ILE A 151 -9.35 -12.32 -8.78
CA ILE A 151 -8.38 -12.60 -7.71
C ILE A 151 -7.12 -11.75 -7.91
N LYS A 152 -6.57 -11.74 -9.12
CA LYS A 152 -5.39 -10.93 -9.46
C LYS A 152 -5.65 -9.44 -9.21
N ASN A 153 -6.82 -8.93 -9.57
CA ASN A 153 -7.21 -7.54 -9.36
C ASN A 153 -7.30 -7.20 -7.86
N ALA A 154 -7.93 -8.06 -7.06
CA ALA A 154 -8.03 -7.90 -5.61
C ALA A 154 -6.65 -7.88 -4.94
N LEU A 155 -5.75 -8.80 -5.32
CA LEU A 155 -4.36 -8.82 -4.81
C LEU A 155 -3.57 -7.57 -5.23
N ASN A 156 -3.79 -7.08 -6.45
CA ASN A 156 -3.11 -5.88 -6.99
C ASN A 156 -3.56 -4.56 -6.35
N THR A 157 -4.63 -4.54 -5.54
CA THR A 157 -5.03 -3.35 -4.79
C THR A 157 -3.95 -2.86 -3.82
N ARG A 158 -3.04 -3.76 -3.40
CA ARG A 158 -2.00 -3.50 -2.37
C ARG A 158 -2.57 -3.00 -1.04
N ASN A 159 -3.88 -3.17 -0.81
CA ASN A 159 -4.50 -2.95 0.47
C ASN A 159 -4.38 -4.23 1.31
N VAL A 160 -3.74 -4.12 2.48
CA VAL A 160 -3.47 -5.26 3.35
C VAL A 160 -4.77 -5.98 3.75
N GLU A 161 -5.84 -5.24 4.04
CA GLU A 161 -7.12 -5.83 4.43
C GLU A 161 -7.71 -6.69 3.30
N VAL A 162 -7.78 -6.13 2.09
CA VAL A 162 -8.28 -6.82 0.89
C VAL A 162 -7.42 -8.05 0.57
N MET A 163 -6.11 -7.90 0.64
CA MET A 163 -5.17 -9.00 0.39
C MET A 163 -5.35 -10.14 1.38
N CYS A 164 -5.41 -9.85 2.69
CA CYS A 164 -5.61 -10.87 3.72
C CYS A 164 -6.94 -11.63 3.53
N VAL A 165 -8.01 -10.92 3.19
CA VAL A 165 -9.32 -11.53 2.93
C VAL A 165 -9.26 -12.38 1.66
N THR A 166 -8.68 -11.87 0.58
CA THR A 166 -8.53 -12.59 -0.69
C THR A 166 -7.73 -13.88 -0.49
N LEU A 167 -6.64 -13.84 0.29
CA LEU A 167 -5.84 -15.02 0.63
C LEU A 167 -6.64 -16.08 1.39
N LYS A 168 -7.45 -15.67 2.38
CA LYS A 168 -8.35 -16.59 3.10
C LYS A 168 -9.39 -17.22 2.18
N ILE A 169 -9.94 -16.44 1.24
CA ILE A 169 -10.89 -16.93 0.25
C ILE A 169 -10.23 -17.91 -0.72
N ILE A 170 -8.99 -17.68 -1.13
CA ILE A 170 -8.24 -18.65 -1.96
C ILE A 170 -8.04 -19.96 -1.19
N GLN A 171 -7.74 -19.91 0.11
CA GLN A 171 -7.65 -21.12 0.94
C GLN A 171 -8.99 -21.86 0.96
N GLN A 172 -10.08 -21.15 1.23
CA GLN A 172 -11.43 -21.75 1.21
C GLN A 172 -11.77 -22.35 -0.16
N LEU A 173 -11.47 -21.65 -1.26
CA LEU A 173 -11.69 -22.11 -2.62
C LEU A 173 -10.99 -23.44 -2.90
N VAL A 174 -9.73 -23.59 -2.49
CA VAL A 174 -8.97 -24.83 -2.67
C VAL A 174 -9.50 -25.95 -1.77
N MET A 175 -10.04 -25.61 -0.59
CA MET A 175 -10.64 -26.59 0.32
C MET A 175 -12.07 -27.02 -0.09
N SER A 176 -12.71 -26.34 -1.04
CA SER A 176 -14.06 -26.68 -1.50
C SER A 176 -14.13 -27.97 -2.34
N SER A 177 -13.06 -28.38 -3.03
CA SER A 177 -13.02 -29.62 -3.83
C SER A 177 -11.58 -30.03 -4.17
N ASP A 178 -11.32 -31.34 -4.17
CA ASP A 178 -10.00 -31.92 -4.47
C ASP A 178 -9.48 -31.59 -5.87
N LEU A 179 -10.40 -31.33 -6.82
CA LEU A 179 -10.05 -31.02 -8.20
C LEU A 179 -9.64 -29.55 -8.42
N ILE A 180 -10.00 -28.66 -7.49
CA ILE A 180 -9.73 -27.22 -7.63
C ILE A 180 -8.24 -26.90 -7.49
N GLY A 181 -7.54 -27.58 -6.57
CA GLY A 181 -6.10 -27.40 -6.37
C GLY A 181 -5.30 -27.62 -7.66
N PRO A 182 -5.41 -28.80 -8.31
CA PRO A 182 -4.79 -29.06 -9.61
C PRO A 182 -5.21 -28.09 -10.71
N ALA A 183 -6.48 -27.67 -10.74
CA ALA A 183 -6.99 -26.73 -11.74
C ALA A 183 -6.39 -25.32 -11.63
N LEU A 184 -5.87 -24.91 -10.47
CA LEU A 184 -5.24 -23.61 -10.28
C LEU A 184 -3.78 -23.55 -10.75
N VAL A 185 -3.11 -24.70 -10.92
CA VAL A 185 -1.69 -24.79 -11.27
C VAL A 185 -1.31 -23.98 -12.52
N PRO A 186 -2.07 -24.01 -13.64
CA PRO A 186 -1.75 -23.23 -14.84
C PRO A 186 -1.73 -21.71 -14.60
N PHE A 187 -2.40 -21.24 -13.54
CA PHE A 187 -2.58 -19.81 -13.25
C PHE A 187 -1.61 -19.27 -12.19
N TYR A 188 -0.76 -20.10 -11.60
CA TYR A 188 0.22 -19.68 -10.59
C TYR A 188 1.12 -18.53 -11.03
N ARG A 189 1.54 -18.51 -12.30
CA ARG A 189 2.37 -17.42 -12.84
C ARG A 189 1.68 -16.04 -12.73
N GLN A 190 0.36 -16.00 -12.68
CA GLN A 190 -0.42 -14.76 -12.56
C GLN A 190 -0.62 -14.33 -11.10
N LEU A 191 -0.71 -15.29 -10.17
CA LEU A 191 -1.07 -15.05 -8.77
C LEU A 191 0.16 -14.91 -7.85
N LEU A 192 1.16 -15.77 -8.03
CA LEU A 192 2.34 -15.86 -7.15
C LEU A 192 3.21 -14.58 -7.08
N PRO A 193 3.34 -13.73 -8.11
CA PRO A 193 4.13 -12.51 -7.99
C PRO A 193 3.71 -11.62 -6.82
N MET A 194 2.40 -11.55 -6.53
CA MET A 194 1.88 -10.75 -5.42
C MET A 194 2.13 -11.41 -4.06
N PHE A 195 2.17 -12.74 -3.99
CA PHE A 195 2.54 -13.44 -2.75
C PHE A 195 4.00 -13.20 -2.41
N ASN A 196 4.87 -13.25 -3.41
CA ASN A 196 6.30 -13.00 -3.22
C ASN A 196 6.58 -11.58 -2.72
N ALA A 197 5.86 -10.57 -3.24
CA ALA A 197 6.01 -9.18 -2.84
C ALA A 197 5.72 -8.92 -1.35
N TYR A 198 4.89 -9.75 -0.71
CA TYR A 198 4.47 -9.58 0.69
C TYR A 198 4.93 -10.71 1.62
N LYS A 199 5.68 -11.70 1.11
CA LYS A 199 6.12 -12.88 1.86
C LYS A 199 6.87 -12.56 3.16
N VAL A 200 7.69 -11.51 3.16
CA VAL A 200 8.56 -11.13 4.30
C VAL A 200 7.90 -10.07 5.21
N LYS A 201 6.69 -9.61 4.86
CA LYS A 201 5.99 -8.58 5.63
C LYS A 201 5.29 -9.20 6.85
N ASN A 202 6.09 -9.60 7.83
CA ASN A 202 5.60 -10.00 9.15
C ASN A 202 5.70 -8.81 10.10
N SER A 203 4.67 -8.58 10.90
CA SER A 203 4.75 -7.65 12.03
C SER A 203 5.88 -8.13 12.95
N LYS A 204 6.80 -7.22 13.30
CA LYS A 204 7.69 -7.43 14.44
C LYS A 204 6.88 -7.42 15.73
#